data_AF-A0A849H6H8-F1
#
_entry.id   AF-A0A849H6H8-F1
#
_cell.length_a   1.000
_cell.length_b   1.000
_cell.length_c   1.000
_cell.angle_alpha   90.00
_cell.angle_beta   90.00
_cell.angle_gamma   90.00
#
_symmetry.space_group_name_H-M   'P 1'
#
loop_
_entity.id
_entity.type
_entity.pdbx_description
1 polymer ?
#
loop_
_entity_poly.entity_id
_entity_poly.type
_entity_poly.pdbx_seq_one_letter_code
_entity_poly.pdbx_strand_id
1 'polypeptide(L)'
;MRTWTKRPLAVGAVVAAVVGLTACNGDGADPPTTTTSGSSTSSATSSTTTTTSPSTTTAPTIDPASLPPEATQKTEAGAQAFAKFYWEQVGDSLASGDVRLLESLASPACEECTAVPRAIKKRATRGEHTDRSPIQVALVAVREGGADRVVVNVAGKELAVRYVNEADEVVETTKPGVFTWATSVAWDKTTWRVVGFEAA
;
A
#
# COMPACT_ATOMS: atom_id res chain seq x y z
N MET A 1 6.24 -1.59 -47.29
CA MET A 1 7.15 -2.49 -48.01
C MET A 1 7.76 -3.41 -46.96
N ARG A 2 7.23 -4.63 -46.83
CA ARG A 2 7.62 -5.62 -45.82
C ARG A 2 8.75 -6.47 -46.38
N THR A 3 9.84 -6.64 -45.65
CA THR A 3 10.82 -7.70 -45.92
C THR A 3 10.96 -8.60 -44.70
N TRP A 4 10.74 -9.88 -44.99
CA TRP A 4 10.55 -11.02 -44.13
C TRP A 4 11.89 -11.74 -43.99
N THR A 5 12.27 -12.22 -42.80
CA THR A 5 13.34 -13.22 -42.69
C THR A 5 12.90 -14.29 -41.69
N LYS A 6 12.83 -15.54 -42.16
CA LYS A 6 12.40 -16.77 -41.48
C LYS A 6 13.66 -17.47 -40.91
N ARG A 7 13.68 -17.81 -39.60
CA ARG A 7 13.58 -19.16 -38.97
C ARG A 7 14.74 -20.14 -39.27
N PRO A 8 15.21 -20.99 -38.31
CA PRO A 8 14.40 -22.12 -37.78
C PRO A 8 14.60 -22.56 -36.31
N LEU A 9 13.68 -23.45 -35.87
CA LEU A 9 13.63 -24.23 -34.62
C LEU A 9 14.76 -25.27 -34.53
N ALA A 10 15.14 -25.65 -33.30
CA ALA A 10 15.72 -26.96 -33.00
C ALA A 10 15.03 -27.60 -31.78
N VAL A 11 14.59 -28.84 -31.96
CA VAL A 11 14.01 -29.77 -30.99
C VAL A 11 15.09 -30.77 -30.57
N GLY A 12 15.09 -31.24 -29.32
CA GLY A 12 15.90 -32.39 -28.90
C GLY A 12 15.53 -32.89 -27.51
N ALA A 13 14.83 -34.03 -27.46
CA ALA A 13 14.51 -34.82 -26.27
C ALA A 13 15.37 -36.09 -26.25
N VAL A 14 15.92 -36.49 -25.10
CA VAL A 14 16.42 -37.87 -24.84
C VAL A 14 16.25 -38.24 -23.36
N VAL A 15 15.91 -39.52 -23.15
CA VAL A 15 15.38 -40.25 -21.98
C VAL A 15 16.47 -41.11 -21.29
N ALA A 16 16.16 -41.65 -20.09
CA ALA A 16 16.74 -42.84 -19.40
C ALA A 16 17.88 -42.56 -18.40
N ALA A 17 18.12 -43.27 -17.28
CA ALA A 17 17.66 -44.54 -16.72
C ALA A 17 18.27 -44.66 -15.27
N VAL A 18 17.59 -45.16 -14.22
CA VAL A 18 17.70 -46.53 -13.63
C VAL A 18 18.15 -46.54 -12.15
N VAL A 19 17.25 -47.09 -11.32
CA VAL A 19 17.40 -48.05 -10.19
C VAL A 19 18.46 -47.83 -9.08
N GLY A 20 17.95 -47.77 -7.84
CA GLY A 20 18.67 -48.18 -6.63
C GLY A 20 17.73 -48.94 -5.68
N LEU A 21 17.87 -50.27 -5.62
CA LEU A 21 17.26 -51.18 -4.65
C LEU A 21 18.17 -51.32 -3.42
N THR A 22 17.65 -51.14 -2.21
CA THR A 22 18.17 -51.82 -1.01
C THR A 22 17.04 -52.24 -0.07
N ALA A 23 16.90 -53.56 0.07
CA ALA A 23 16.27 -54.30 1.18
C ALA A 23 16.98 -53.99 2.51
N CYS A 24 16.60 -54.41 3.72
CA CYS A 24 15.68 -55.38 4.34
C CYS A 24 15.49 -54.82 5.79
N ASN A 25 14.55 -55.20 6.65
CA ASN A 25 14.37 -56.51 7.29
C ASN A 25 13.18 -56.35 8.26
N GLY A 26 12.12 -57.18 8.18
CA GLY A 26 11.84 -58.29 9.12
C GLY A 26 11.12 -57.84 10.40
N ASP A 27 10.21 -58.55 11.05
CA ASP A 27 9.39 -59.76 10.85
C ASP A 27 8.34 -59.70 12.00
N GLY A 28 7.12 -60.21 11.85
CA GLY A 28 6.19 -60.25 12.98
C GLY A 28 4.72 -60.56 12.70
N ALA A 29 4.43 -61.85 12.51
CA ALA A 29 3.24 -62.60 12.96
C ALA A 29 1.81 -62.17 12.51
N ASP A 30 1.22 -63.08 11.72
CA ASP A 30 -0.20 -63.37 11.42
C ASP A 30 -1.10 -63.67 12.67
N PRO A 31 -2.44 -63.87 12.57
CA PRO A 31 -3.44 -63.48 11.54
C PRO A 31 -4.79 -62.99 12.20
N PRO A 32 -5.99 -63.22 11.61
CA PRO A 32 -6.97 -62.20 11.22
C PRO A 32 -8.12 -62.03 12.23
N THR A 33 -8.98 -61.01 12.07
CA THR A 33 -10.46 -61.13 12.13
C THR A 33 -11.20 -59.78 12.08
N THR A 34 -12.28 -59.78 11.28
CA THR A 34 -13.58 -59.12 11.47
C THR A 34 -13.70 -57.58 11.59
N THR A 35 -14.33 -57.02 10.56
CA THR A 35 -15.58 -56.23 10.59
C THR A 35 -15.83 -55.28 11.78
N THR A 36 -16.02 -53.97 11.50
CA THR A 36 -17.27 -53.20 11.76
C THR A 36 -17.02 -51.69 11.89
N SER A 37 -17.88 -50.93 11.19
CA SER A 37 -18.34 -49.54 11.31
C SER A 37 -17.71 -48.54 12.28
N GLY A 38 -17.65 -47.29 11.78
CA GLY A 38 -17.97 -46.11 12.59
C GLY A 38 -17.20 -44.84 12.20
N SER A 39 -17.69 -44.08 11.21
CA SER A 39 -17.28 -42.67 11.08
C SER A 39 -17.97 -41.85 12.17
N SER A 40 -17.19 -41.32 13.11
CA SER A 40 -17.64 -40.41 14.15
C SER A 40 -17.49 -38.95 13.71
N THR A 41 -18.63 -38.25 13.74
CA THR A 41 -18.83 -36.82 13.48
C THR A 41 -18.06 -35.96 14.49
N SER A 42 -17.21 -35.06 14.01
CA SER A 42 -16.58 -34.03 14.84
C SER A 42 -17.53 -32.83 14.99
N SER A 43 -17.98 -32.55 16.22
CA SER A 43 -18.74 -31.34 16.56
C SER A 43 -17.79 -30.29 17.14
N ALA A 44 -17.74 -29.12 16.50
CA ALA A 44 -16.90 -28.00 16.91
C ALA A 44 -17.56 -27.21 18.05
N THR A 45 -16.84 -27.05 19.16
CA THR A 45 -17.25 -26.20 20.29
C THR A 45 -16.96 -24.74 19.97
N SER A 46 -18.01 -23.92 19.92
CA SER A 46 -17.94 -22.48 19.70
C SER A 46 -17.38 -21.78 20.94
N SER A 47 -16.28 -21.03 20.78
CA SER A 47 -15.78 -20.10 21.80
C SER A 47 -16.35 -18.71 21.55
N THR A 48 -17.07 -18.18 22.54
CA THR A 48 -17.69 -16.86 22.54
C THR A 48 -16.63 -15.76 22.54
N THR A 49 -16.67 -14.90 21.52
CA THR A 49 -15.84 -13.71 21.42
C THR A 49 -16.35 -12.61 22.34
N THR A 50 -15.50 -12.12 23.22
CA THR A 50 -15.72 -10.92 24.03
C THR A 50 -15.61 -9.69 23.13
N THR A 51 -16.75 -9.07 22.81
CA THR A 51 -16.81 -7.79 22.10
C THR A 51 -16.22 -6.69 22.98
N THR A 52 -15.03 -6.23 22.62
CA THR A 52 -14.40 -5.06 23.25
C THR A 52 -14.98 -3.81 22.58
N SER A 53 -15.56 -2.92 23.39
CA SER A 53 -16.12 -1.63 22.94
C SER A 53 -15.05 -0.77 22.25
N PRO A 54 -15.32 -0.13 21.10
CA PRO A 54 -14.32 0.72 20.44
C PRO A 54 -14.09 1.99 21.26
N SER A 55 -12.85 2.17 21.72
CA SER A 55 -12.35 3.46 22.24
C SER A 55 -12.52 4.53 21.17
N THR A 56 -13.17 5.64 21.52
CA THR A 56 -13.30 6.84 20.68
C THR A 56 -11.93 7.53 20.56
N THR A 57 -11.07 7.01 19.70
CA THR A 57 -9.87 7.73 19.24
C THR A 57 -10.36 8.97 18.52
N THR A 58 -10.26 10.12 19.18
CA THR A 58 -10.55 11.41 18.56
C THR A 58 -9.51 11.61 17.47
N ALA A 59 -9.95 11.61 16.20
CA ALA A 59 -9.06 11.85 15.07
C ALA A 59 -8.38 13.21 15.25
N PRO A 60 -7.09 13.34 14.86
CA PRO A 60 -6.40 14.63 14.90
C PRO A 60 -7.23 15.67 14.13
N THR A 61 -7.39 16.84 14.75
CA THR A 61 -8.11 17.97 14.15
C THR A 61 -7.18 18.64 13.15
N ILE A 62 -7.63 18.73 11.89
CA ILE A 62 -6.94 19.48 10.85
C ILE A 62 -7.34 20.95 11.02
N ASP A 63 -6.37 21.86 11.06
CA ASP A 63 -6.66 23.29 11.00
C ASP A 63 -7.18 23.63 9.60
N PRO A 64 -8.43 24.08 9.43
CA PRO A 64 -8.97 24.42 8.10
C PRO A 64 -8.16 25.51 7.39
N ALA A 65 -7.41 26.36 8.11
CA ALA A 65 -6.52 27.35 7.49
C ALA A 65 -5.32 26.72 6.77
N SER A 66 -4.99 25.47 7.07
CA SER A 66 -3.95 24.71 6.38
C SER A 66 -4.43 24.05 5.08
N LEU A 67 -5.75 24.02 4.84
CA LEU A 67 -6.34 23.41 3.65
C LEU A 67 -6.55 24.44 2.53
N PRO A 68 -6.42 24.05 1.26
CA PRO A 68 -6.89 24.88 0.15
C PRO A 68 -8.37 25.22 0.30
N PRO A 69 -8.82 26.44 -0.07
CA PRO A 69 -10.21 26.84 0.07
C PRO A 69 -11.22 25.90 -0.60
N GLU A 70 -10.84 25.33 -1.75
CA GLU A 70 -11.68 24.37 -2.48
C GLU A 70 -11.81 23.06 -1.69
N ALA A 71 -10.75 22.63 -1.02
CA ALA A 71 -10.70 21.39 -0.24
C ALA A 71 -11.54 21.46 1.05
N THR A 72 -12.04 22.62 1.46
CA THR A 72 -12.92 22.73 2.63
C THR A 72 -14.40 22.47 2.30
N GLN A 73 -14.73 22.22 1.03
CA GLN A 73 -16.11 22.03 0.58
C GLN A 73 -16.45 20.55 0.40
N LYS A 74 -17.60 20.14 0.93
CA LYS A 74 -18.16 18.78 0.73
C LYS A 74 -18.75 18.64 -0.68
N THR A 75 -17.89 18.61 -1.67
CA THR A 75 -18.20 18.44 -3.09
C THR A 75 -17.13 17.57 -3.76
N GLU A 76 -17.41 17.02 -4.92
CA GLU A 76 -16.41 16.26 -5.69
C GLU A 76 -15.19 17.10 -6.07
N ALA A 77 -15.40 18.37 -6.42
CA ALA A 77 -14.30 19.30 -6.69
C ALA A 77 -13.45 19.55 -5.43
N GLY A 78 -14.08 19.63 -4.26
CA GLY A 78 -13.37 19.74 -2.98
C GLY A 78 -12.59 18.47 -2.63
N ALA A 79 -13.16 17.29 -2.88
CA ALA A 79 -12.46 16.01 -2.73
C ALA A 79 -11.25 15.92 -3.68
N GLN A 80 -11.40 16.38 -4.93
CA GLN A 80 -10.32 16.44 -5.90
C GLN A 80 -9.18 17.38 -5.44
N ALA A 81 -9.53 18.58 -4.98
CA ALA A 81 -8.57 19.54 -4.43
C ALA A 81 -7.86 18.99 -3.19
N PHE A 82 -8.60 18.32 -2.30
CA PHE A 82 -8.04 17.67 -1.11
C PHE A 82 -7.06 16.55 -1.46
N ALA A 83 -7.41 15.68 -2.42
CA ALA A 83 -6.53 14.60 -2.86
C ALA A 83 -5.22 15.16 -3.47
N LYS A 84 -5.31 16.21 -4.28
CA LYS A 84 -4.12 16.93 -4.80
C LYS A 84 -3.23 17.43 -3.66
N PHE A 85 -3.84 18.13 -2.71
CA PHE A 85 -3.15 18.71 -1.56
C PHE A 85 -2.45 17.65 -0.71
N TYR A 86 -3.08 16.50 -0.48
CA TYR A 86 -2.46 15.39 0.24
C TYR A 86 -1.13 14.96 -0.40
N TRP A 87 -1.09 14.79 -1.73
CA TRP A 87 0.13 14.41 -2.44
C TRP A 87 1.19 15.52 -2.46
N GLU A 88 0.78 16.79 -2.48
CA GLU A 88 1.70 17.91 -2.28
C GLU A 88 2.33 17.86 -0.87
N GLN A 89 1.54 17.59 0.16
CA GLN A 89 2.04 17.41 1.52
C GLN A 89 2.92 16.17 1.69
N VAL A 90 2.73 15.10 0.91
CA VAL A 90 3.71 13.99 0.86
C VAL A 90 5.07 14.51 0.45
N GLY A 91 5.13 15.34 -0.59
CA GLY A 91 6.36 15.94 -1.08
C GLY A 91 7.00 16.89 -0.06
N ASP A 92 6.20 17.76 0.56
CA ASP A 92 6.69 18.69 1.59
C ASP A 92 7.18 17.98 2.85
N SER A 93 6.53 16.89 3.26
CA SER A 93 6.97 16.05 4.38
C SER A 93 8.28 15.33 4.07
N LEU A 94 8.52 14.91 2.82
CA LEU A 94 9.80 14.35 2.40
C LEU A 94 10.93 15.38 2.45
N ALA A 95 10.63 16.64 2.13
CA ALA A 95 11.60 17.74 2.15
C ALA A 95 11.89 18.25 3.57
N SER A 96 10.86 18.37 4.40
CA SER A 96 11.00 18.92 5.75
C SER A 96 11.32 17.88 6.83
N GLY A 97 11.04 16.60 6.58
CA GLY A 97 11.04 15.55 7.59
C GLY A 97 9.85 15.61 8.57
N ASP A 98 8.96 16.61 8.47
CA ASP A 98 7.79 16.76 9.32
C ASP A 98 6.55 16.13 8.68
N VAL A 99 5.94 15.18 9.38
CA VAL A 99 4.77 14.43 8.91
C VAL A 99 3.48 14.79 9.62
N ARG A 100 3.48 15.74 10.57
CA ARG A 100 2.30 16.02 11.42
C ARG A 100 1.07 16.38 10.60
N LEU A 101 1.22 17.26 9.62
CA LEU A 101 0.13 17.64 8.73
C LEU A 101 -0.31 16.46 7.87
N LEU A 102 0.64 15.74 7.25
CA LEU A 102 0.35 14.56 6.43
C LEU A 102 -0.44 13.49 7.19
N GLU A 103 -0.06 13.21 8.44
CA GLU A 103 -0.78 12.26 9.32
C GLU A 103 -2.18 12.76 9.67
N SER A 104 -2.36 14.07 9.87
CA SER A 104 -3.68 14.64 10.16
C SER A 104 -4.65 14.58 8.98
N LEU A 105 -4.15 14.61 7.74
CA LEU A 105 -4.94 14.53 6.51
C LEU A 105 -5.46 13.10 6.22
N ALA A 106 -4.83 12.09 6.82
CA ALA A 106 -5.28 10.70 6.71
C ALA A 106 -6.28 10.35 7.82
N SER A 107 -7.19 9.42 7.53
CA SER A 107 -7.99 8.77 8.54
C SER A 107 -7.11 7.90 9.44
N PRO A 108 -7.30 7.91 10.77
CA PRO A 108 -6.60 6.99 11.67
C PRO A 108 -6.84 5.51 11.35
N ALA A 109 -7.92 5.19 10.63
CA ALA A 109 -8.24 3.82 10.19
C ALA A 109 -7.56 3.42 8.86
N CYS A 110 -6.87 4.34 8.18
CA CYS A 110 -6.14 4.05 6.94
C CYS A 110 -4.74 3.52 7.28
N GLU A 111 -4.59 2.20 7.36
CA GLU A 111 -3.32 1.58 7.72
C GLU A 111 -2.23 1.83 6.68
N GLU A 112 -2.58 1.77 5.39
CA GLU A 112 -1.66 2.03 4.28
C GLU A 112 -1.15 3.48 4.24
N CYS A 113 -1.93 4.43 4.76
CA CYS A 113 -1.54 5.84 4.86
C CYS A 113 -0.35 6.05 5.81
N THR A 114 0.01 5.07 6.64
CA THR A 114 1.12 5.19 7.60
C THR A 114 2.49 4.87 6.98
N ALA A 115 2.53 4.25 5.79
CA ALA A 115 3.78 3.77 5.20
C ALA A 115 4.76 4.92 4.90
N VAL A 116 4.28 5.98 4.25
CA VAL A 116 5.09 7.15 3.90
C VAL A 116 5.54 7.93 5.15
N PRO A 117 4.64 8.34 6.08
CA PRO A 117 5.06 8.99 7.32
C PRO A 117 6.09 8.20 8.12
N ARG A 118 5.98 6.86 8.16
CA ARG A 118 6.94 5.99 8.86
C ARG A 118 8.31 6.00 8.18
N ALA A 119 8.35 5.96 6.85
CA ALA A 119 9.60 6.04 6.10
C ALA A 119 10.30 7.39 6.31
N ILE A 120 9.53 8.49 6.29
CA ILE A 120 10.04 9.84 6.54
C ILE A 120 10.58 9.95 7.96
N LYS A 121 9.80 9.56 8.99
CA LYS A 121 10.24 9.55 10.39
C LYS A 121 11.53 8.76 10.58
N LYS A 122 11.66 7.59 9.94
CA LYS A 122 12.89 6.78 10.01
C LYS A 122 14.10 7.48 9.39
N ARG A 123 13.93 8.32 8.36
CA ARG A 123 15.02 9.12 7.79
C ARG A 123 15.33 10.32 8.68
N ALA A 124 14.30 11.01 9.17
CA ALA A 124 14.43 12.13 10.09
C ALA A 124 15.19 11.77 11.38
N THR A 125 15.05 10.53 11.90
CA THR A 125 15.85 10.09 13.07
C THR A 125 17.35 9.99 12.81
N ARG A 126 17.78 10.00 11.53
CA ARG A 126 19.18 10.09 11.10
C ARG A 126 19.55 11.50 10.60
N GLY A 127 18.66 12.47 10.78
CA GLY A 127 18.82 13.82 10.24
C GLY A 127 18.69 13.90 8.72
N GLU A 128 18.17 12.85 8.08
CA GLU A 128 18.06 12.77 6.63
C GLU A 128 16.71 13.28 6.11
N HIS A 129 16.74 14.12 5.08
CA HIS A 129 15.57 14.62 4.35
C HIS A 129 15.91 14.87 2.88
N THR A 130 14.90 15.04 2.03
CA THR A 130 15.16 15.41 0.62
C THR A 130 15.46 16.89 0.50
N ASP A 131 16.39 17.27 -0.40
CA ASP A 131 16.80 18.67 -0.61
C ASP A 131 15.68 19.58 -1.17
N ARG A 132 14.58 18.97 -1.62
CA ARG A 132 13.36 19.62 -2.11
C ARG A 132 12.24 18.61 -2.22
N SER A 133 11.00 19.08 -2.36
CA SER A 133 9.87 18.20 -2.65
C SER A 133 10.09 17.40 -3.95
N PRO A 134 10.04 16.05 -3.90
CA PRO A 134 10.16 15.22 -5.10
C PRO A 134 8.84 15.09 -5.84
N ILE A 135 7.70 15.46 -5.25
CA ILE A 135 6.39 15.21 -5.83
C ILE A 135 5.96 16.38 -6.71
N GLN A 136 5.64 16.09 -7.97
CA GLN A 136 5.00 17.04 -8.87
C GLN A 136 3.69 16.45 -9.41
N VAL A 137 2.57 16.90 -8.87
CA VAL A 137 1.23 16.48 -9.34
C VAL A 137 0.96 17.10 -10.71
N ALA A 138 0.53 16.27 -11.67
CA ALA A 138 0.26 16.68 -13.05
C ALA A 138 -1.20 16.47 -13.48
N LEU A 139 -1.85 15.44 -12.94
CA LEU A 139 -3.24 15.12 -13.23
C LEU A 139 -3.98 14.81 -11.93
N VAL A 140 -5.20 15.32 -11.86
CA VAL A 140 -6.15 15.02 -10.80
C VAL A 140 -7.52 14.88 -11.46
N ALA A 141 -8.16 13.73 -11.31
CA ALA A 141 -9.45 13.45 -11.94
C ALA A 141 -10.31 12.56 -11.05
N VAL A 142 -11.58 12.91 -10.89
CA VAL A 142 -12.56 12.04 -10.24
C VAL A 142 -12.70 10.77 -11.06
N ARG A 143 -12.43 9.61 -10.43
CA ARG A 143 -12.70 8.28 -10.97
C ARG A 143 -14.12 7.86 -10.63
N GLU A 144 -14.48 7.98 -9.35
CA GLU A 144 -15.79 7.64 -8.82
C GLU A 144 -16.27 8.76 -7.92
N GLY A 145 -17.44 9.31 -8.24
CA GLY A 145 -18.08 10.40 -7.51
C GLY A 145 -18.94 9.91 -6.35
N GLY A 146 -19.27 10.83 -5.44
CA GLY A 146 -20.12 10.53 -4.29
C GLY A 146 -20.18 11.69 -3.29
N ALA A 147 -21.26 11.71 -2.49
CA ALA A 147 -21.49 12.76 -1.52
C ALA A 147 -20.54 12.68 -0.31
N ASP A 148 -20.28 11.46 0.17
CA ASP A 148 -19.49 11.21 1.38
C ASP A 148 -18.13 10.56 1.09
N ARG A 149 -17.97 9.97 -0.10
CA ARG A 149 -16.74 9.30 -0.52
C ARG A 149 -16.54 9.53 -2.01
N VAL A 150 -15.30 9.83 -2.39
CA VAL A 150 -14.88 10.07 -3.76
C VAL A 150 -13.56 9.35 -3.99
N VAL A 151 -13.41 8.71 -5.14
CA VAL A 151 -12.13 8.13 -5.59
C VAL A 151 -11.53 9.05 -6.64
N VAL A 152 -10.31 9.52 -6.40
CA VAL A 152 -9.62 10.49 -7.24
C VAL A 152 -8.34 9.88 -7.79
N ASN A 153 -8.22 9.81 -9.11
CA ASN A 153 -6.95 9.51 -9.77
C ASN A 153 -6.02 10.71 -9.62
N VAL A 154 -4.86 10.49 -9.00
CA VAL A 154 -3.77 11.46 -8.91
C VAL A 154 -2.56 10.88 -9.61
N ALA A 155 -2.04 11.61 -10.60
CA ALA A 155 -0.86 11.21 -11.34
C ALA A 155 0.15 12.35 -11.45
N GLY A 156 1.41 12.00 -11.55
CA GLY A 156 2.48 12.99 -11.54
C GLY A 156 3.85 12.41 -11.78
N LYS A 157 4.86 13.22 -11.48
CA LYS A 157 6.26 12.86 -11.53
C LYS A 157 6.83 12.78 -10.13
N GLU A 158 7.70 11.82 -9.93
CA GLU A 158 8.68 11.83 -8.85
C GLU A 158 9.99 12.36 -9.43
N LEU A 159 10.43 13.53 -8.97
CA LEU A 159 11.64 14.16 -9.44
C LEU A 159 12.85 13.46 -8.82
N ALA A 160 13.96 13.41 -9.55
CA ALA A 160 15.24 13.04 -8.95
C ALA A 160 15.60 14.09 -7.90
N VAL A 161 15.85 13.64 -6.67
CA VAL A 161 16.23 14.47 -5.53
C VAL A 161 17.41 13.87 -4.79
N ARG A 162 18.04 14.67 -3.95
CA ARG A 162 19.12 14.21 -3.07
C ARG A 162 18.57 14.07 -1.66
N TYR A 163 18.86 12.97 -1.00
CA TYR A 163 18.77 12.96 0.46
C TYR A 163 20.03 13.60 1.02
N VAL A 164 19.84 14.55 1.92
CA VAL A 164 20.91 15.25 2.65
C VAL A 164 20.79 14.99 4.14
N ASN A 165 21.90 14.99 4.86
CA ASN A 165 21.94 14.93 6.33
C ASN A 165 21.87 16.34 6.96
N GLU A 166 22.05 16.44 8.29
CA GLU A 166 22.03 17.74 9.00
C GLU A 166 23.15 18.70 8.62
N ALA A 167 24.23 18.19 7.99
CA ALA A 167 25.35 18.98 7.50
C ALA A 167 25.22 19.36 6.01
N ASP A 168 24.03 19.16 5.42
CA ASP A 168 23.74 19.34 3.99
C ASP A 168 24.57 18.45 3.05
N GLU A 169 25.17 17.38 3.58
CA GLU A 169 25.91 16.42 2.78
C GLU A 169 24.97 15.41 2.14
N VAL A 170 25.21 15.12 0.85
CA VAL A 170 24.40 14.17 0.10
C VAL A 170 24.71 12.74 0.56
N VAL A 171 23.69 12.04 1.07
CA VAL A 171 23.80 10.63 1.48
C VAL A 171 23.22 9.65 0.46
N GLU A 172 22.30 10.12 -0.38
CA GLU A 172 21.65 9.31 -1.42
C GLU A 172 21.12 10.22 -2.53
N THR A 173 21.02 9.71 -3.76
CA THR A 173 20.32 10.39 -4.86
C THR A 173 19.30 9.43 -5.47
N THR A 174 18.06 9.88 -5.59
CA THR A 174 16.98 9.07 -6.14
C THR A 174 16.98 9.12 -7.67
N LYS A 175 16.39 8.11 -8.30
CA LYS A 175 16.06 8.15 -9.73
C LYS A 175 14.71 8.83 -9.92
N PRO A 176 14.49 9.57 -11.01
CA PRO A 176 13.18 10.12 -11.30
C PRO A 176 12.21 8.99 -11.69
N GLY A 177 10.92 9.25 -11.51
CA GLY A 177 9.84 8.33 -11.81
C GLY A 177 8.54 9.04 -12.18
N VAL A 178 7.52 8.24 -12.41
CA VAL A 178 6.12 8.68 -12.54
C VAL A 178 5.28 7.87 -11.59
N PHE A 179 4.21 8.46 -11.09
CA PHE A 179 3.25 7.76 -10.23
C PHE A 179 1.83 8.00 -10.72
N THR A 180 0.97 7.03 -10.46
CA THR A 180 -0.48 7.13 -10.62
C THR A 180 -1.12 6.35 -9.47
N TRP A 181 -1.99 7.00 -8.71
CA TRP A 181 -2.71 6.39 -7.59
C TRP A 181 -4.20 6.74 -7.65
N ALA A 182 -5.05 5.76 -7.36
CA ALA A 182 -6.44 6.02 -7.05
C ALA A 182 -6.54 6.30 -5.55
N THR A 183 -6.80 7.55 -5.20
CA THR A 183 -6.85 8.03 -3.81
C THR A 183 -8.31 8.08 -3.37
N SER A 184 -8.67 7.22 -2.42
CA SER A 184 -10.00 7.22 -1.80
C SER A 184 -10.03 8.29 -0.70
N VAL A 185 -10.95 9.26 -0.80
CA VAL A 185 -11.18 10.29 0.21
C VAL A 185 -12.62 10.24 0.71
N ALA A 186 -12.82 10.48 2.01
CA ALA A 186 -14.14 10.50 2.63
C ALA A 186 -14.34 11.73 3.51
N TRP A 187 -15.58 12.24 3.56
CA TRP A 187 -15.95 13.38 4.38
C TRP A 187 -16.17 12.94 5.84
N ASP A 188 -15.27 13.33 6.72
CA ASP A 188 -15.37 13.11 8.16
C ASP A 188 -15.86 14.39 8.85
N LYS A 189 -17.18 14.43 9.11
CA LYS A 189 -17.93 15.51 9.81
C LYS A 189 -17.79 16.90 9.18
N THR A 190 -16.59 17.46 9.18
CA THR A 190 -16.26 18.83 8.77
C THR A 190 -15.14 18.91 7.73
N THR A 191 -14.46 17.81 7.41
CA THR A 191 -13.31 17.83 6.49
C THR A 191 -13.19 16.53 5.71
N TRP A 192 -12.60 16.58 4.52
CA TRP A 192 -12.12 15.39 3.83
C TRP A 192 -10.96 14.74 4.60
N ARG A 193 -10.84 13.42 4.49
CA ARG A 193 -9.69 12.62 4.91
C ARG A 193 -9.36 11.58 3.86
N VAL A 194 -8.08 11.27 3.69
CA VAL A 194 -7.66 10.10 2.91
C VAL A 194 -8.02 8.84 3.70
N VAL A 195 -8.76 7.93 3.07
CA VAL A 195 -9.19 6.67 3.70
C VAL A 195 -8.61 5.43 3.02
N GLY A 196 -7.86 5.61 1.93
CA GLY A 196 -7.09 4.52 1.33
C GLY A 196 -6.52 4.84 -0.05
N PHE A 197 -5.75 3.89 -0.56
CA PHE A 197 -5.18 3.92 -1.91
C PHE A 197 -5.46 2.63 -2.66
N GLU A 198 -5.70 2.77 -3.96
CA GLU A 198 -5.98 1.66 -4.88
C GLU A 198 -5.10 1.79 -6.14
N ALA A 199 -4.98 0.69 -6.86
CA ALA A 199 -4.32 0.69 -8.17
C ALA A 199 -5.10 1.59 -9.14
N ALA A 200 -4.36 2.48 -9.79
CA ALA A 200 -4.91 3.41 -10.75
C ALA A 200 -5.07 2.80 -12.15
#